data_AF-A0A3C1PR82-F1
#
_entry.id   AF-A0A3C1PR82-F1
#
_cell.length_a   1.000
_cell.length_b   1.000
_cell.length_c   1.000
_cell.angle_alpha   90.00
_cell.angle_beta   90.00
_cell.angle_gamma   90.00
#
_symmetry.space_group_name_H-M   'P 1'
#
loop_
_entity.id
_entity.type
_entity.pdbx_description
1 polymer ?
#
loop_
_entity_poly.entity_id
_entity_poly.type
_entity_poly.pdbx_seq_one_letter_code
_entity_poly.pdbx_strand_id
1 'polypeptide(L)' 'KASLVSVVTRISSDIKNGNSFYYLMLKVSDKIFIGSTQISNDLPVTLVGDSVEISFDDEKDNIIGLSSFKNKSLKK' A
#
# COMPACT_ATOMS: atom_id res chain seq x y z
N LYS A 1 -12.15 8.10 -5.52
CA LYS A 1 -10.96 8.33 -4.67
C LYS A 1 -11.32 8.51 -3.21
N ALA A 2 -11.13 7.45 -2.43
CA ALA A 2 -11.10 7.48 -0.98
C ALA A 2 -9.65 7.59 -0.49
N SER A 3 -9.44 8.12 0.71
CA SER A 3 -8.15 8.12 1.40
C SER A 3 -8.34 7.71 2.86
N LEU A 4 -7.38 6.97 3.41
CA LEU A 4 -7.36 6.61 4.82
C LEU A 4 -5.94 6.52 5.38
N VAL A 5 -5.84 6.66 6.70
CA VAL A 5 -4.61 6.44 7.47
C VAL A 5 -4.76 5.16 8.29
N SER A 6 -3.78 4.27 8.22
CA SER A 6 -3.80 3.03 8.99
C SER A 6 -2.41 2.47 9.22
N VAL A 7 -2.34 1.34 9.93
CA VAL A 7 -1.10 0.62 10.22
C VAL A 7 -0.99 -0.61 9.33
N VAL A 8 0.18 -0.80 8.73
CA VAL A 8 0.50 -2.00 7.93
C VAL A 8 0.55 -3.22 8.83
N THR A 9 -0.26 -4.23 8.52
CA THR A 9 -0.27 -5.53 9.23
C THR A 9 0.41 -6.63 8.44
N ARG A 10 0.45 -6.51 7.11
CA ARG A 10 1.21 -7.37 6.20
C ARG A 10 1.72 -6.58 5.01
N ILE A 11 2.91 -6.92 4.54
CA ILE A 11 3.46 -6.44 3.28
C ILE A 11 4.22 -7.57 2.59
N SER A 12 4.03 -7.71 1.28
CA SER A 12 4.79 -8.64 0.44
C SER A 12 4.97 -8.03 -0.95
N SER A 13 5.97 -8.49 -1.69
CA SER A 13 6.19 -8.07 -3.07
C SER A 13 6.22 -9.25 -4.04
N ASP A 14 5.88 -8.99 -5.28
CA ASP A 14 6.03 -9.90 -6.42
C ASP A 14 6.58 -9.14 -7.64
N ILE A 15 7.36 -9.80 -8.47
CA ILE A 15 7.91 -9.24 -9.70
C ILE A 15 7.16 -9.83 -10.89
N LYS A 16 6.42 -8.99 -11.61
CA LYS A 16 5.68 -9.39 -12.82
C LYS A 16 6.12 -8.53 -13.98
N ASN A 17 6.60 -9.18 -15.05
CA ASN A 17 7.06 -8.50 -16.28
C ASN A 17 8.08 -7.39 -16.01
N GLY A 18 9.02 -7.63 -15.10
CA GLY A 18 10.06 -6.66 -14.71
C GLY A 18 9.59 -5.54 -13.77
N ASN A 19 8.30 -5.47 -13.41
CA ASN A 19 7.76 -4.49 -12.48
C ASN A 19 7.59 -5.11 -11.08
N SER A 20 7.97 -4.36 -10.04
CA SER A 20 7.74 -4.75 -8.65
C SER A 20 6.36 -4.27 -8.19
N PHE A 21 5.52 -5.21 -7.75
CA PHE A 21 4.23 -4.96 -7.14
C PHE A 21 4.29 -5.24 -5.65
N TYR A 22 3.69 -4.37 -4.86
CA TYR A 22 3.63 -4.46 -3.40
C TYR A 22 2.18 -4.65 -2.97
N TYR A 23 1.95 -5.67 -2.15
CA TYR A 23 0.67 -6.07 -1.61
C TYR A 23 0.66 -5.77 -0.12
N LEU A 24 -0.37 -5.06 0.34
CA LEU A 24 -0.49 -4.56 1.71
C LEU A 24 -1.82 -4.98 2.31
N MET A 25 -1.80 -5.30 3.61
CA MET A 25 -3.01 -5.33 4.44
C MET A 25 -2.86 -4.30 5.55
N LEU A 26 -3.97 -3.66 5.91
CA LEU A 26 -4.03 -2.59 6.89
C LEU A 26 -4.90 -2.98 8.07
N LYS A 27 -4.61 -2.46 9.27
CA LYS A 27 -5.33 -2.82 10.50
C LYS A 27 -6.84 -2.58 10.44
N VAL A 28 -7.29 -1.65 9.60
CA VAL A 28 -8.70 -1.23 9.51
C VAL A 28 -9.50 -1.99 8.44
N SER A 29 -8.89 -2.92 7.69
CA SER A 29 -9.56 -3.61 6.58
C SER A 29 -8.93 -4.96 6.27
N ASP A 30 -9.77 -5.96 5.96
CA ASP A 30 -9.33 -7.27 5.46
C ASP A 30 -9.05 -7.27 3.94
N LYS A 31 -9.15 -6.11 3.28
CA LYS A 31 -8.86 -5.97 1.85
C LYS A 31 -7.35 -5.97 1.59
N ILE A 32 -6.97 -6.40 0.39
CA ILE A 32 -5.58 -6.35 -0.09
C ILE A 32 -5.41 -5.10 -0.96
N PHE A 33 -4.44 -4.26 -0.63
CA PHE A 33 -4.09 -3.09 -1.44
C PHE A 33 -2.84 -3.38 -2.27
N ILE A 34 -2.86 -3.05 -3.56
CA ILE A 34 -1.74 -3.26 -4.47
C ILE A 34 -1.21 -1.94 -5.03
N GLY A 35 0.10 -1.74 -4.98
CA GLY A 35 0.80 -0.59 -5.56
C GLY A 35 2.14 -0.97 -6.17
N SER A 36 2.82 -0.02 -6.80
CA SER A 36 4.16 -0.21 -7.37
C SER A 36 5.05 1.00 -7.07
N THR A 37 6.36 0.87 -7.28
CA THR A 37 7.29 2.01 -7.10
C THR A 37 6.99 3.21 -8.00
N GLN A 38 6.20 3.02 -9.07
CA GLN A 38 5.73 4.13 -9.92
C GLN A 38 4.83 5.11 -9.17
N ILE A 39 4.11 4.66 -8.12
CA ILE A 39 3.25 5.54 -7.32
C ILE A 39 3.95 6.07 -6.05
N SER A 40 4.93 5.34 -5.51
CA SER A 40 5.67 5.76 -4.31
C SER A 40 6.96 4.96 -4.08
N ASN A 41 8.04 5.68 -3.83
CA ASN A 41 9.32 5.12 -3.38
C ASN A 41 9.32 4.69 -1.91
N ASP A 42 8.25 4.96 -1.16
CA ASP A 42 8.15 4.52 0.25
C ASP A 42 7.78 3.02 0.34
N LEU A 43 7.17 2.44 -0.71
CA LEU A 43 6.70 1.05 -0.71
C LEU A 43 7.80 0.00 -0.44
N PRO A 44 8.97 0.06 -1.11
CA PRO A 44 10.04 -0.95 -0.92
C PRO A 44 10.64 -0.96 0.48
N VAL A 45 10.50 0.15 1.23
CA VAL A 45 11.12 0.35 2.54
C VAL A 45 10.10 0.38 3.68
N THR A 46 8.82 0.15 3.38
CA THR A 46 7.76 0.08 4.39
C THR A 46 7.80 -1.24 5.13
N LEU A 47 7.60 -1.20 6.44
CA LEU A 47 7.59 -2.37 7.30
C LEU A 47 6.22 -2.59 7.96
N VAL A 48 5.98 -3.82 8.42
CA VAL A 48 4.83 -4.12 9.30
C VAL A 48 4.95 -3.27 10.57
N GLY A 49 3.85 -2.63 10.96
CA GLY A 49 3.80 -1.68 12.08
C GLY A 49 3.89 -0.21 11.65
N ASP A 50 4.25 0.08 10.39
CA ASP A 50 4.30 1.46 9.92
C ASP A 50 2.91 2.09 9.74
N SER A 51 2.80 3.37 10.11
CA SER A 51 1.63 4.19 9.81
C SER A 51 1.74 4.73 8.39
N VAL A 52 0.70 4.49 7.59
CA VAL A 52 0.66 4.85 6.17
C VAL A 52 -0.62 5.61 5.85
N GLU A 53 -0.52 6.49 4.85
CA GLU A 53 -1.66 7.13 4.21
C GLU A 53 -1.75 6.64 2.77
N ILE A 54 -2.92 6.15 2.39
CA ILE A 54 -3.18 5.60 1.07
C ILE A 54 -4.37 6.28 0.42
N SER A 55 -4.32 6.45 -0.90
CA SER A 55 -5.49 6.82 -1.70
C SER A 55 -5.77 5.74 -2.74
N PHE A 56 -7.04 5.40 -2.91
CA PHE A 56 -7.49 4.35 -3.81
C PHE A 56 -8.88 4.67 -4.38
N ASP A 57 -9.25 3.98 -5.46
CA ASP A 57 -10.61 4.02 -5.97
C ASP A 57 -11.46 2.97 -5.25
N ASP A 58 -12.68 3.37 -4.87
CA ASP A 58 -13.56 2.56 -4.05
C ASP A 58 -14.26 1.53 -4.94
N GLU A 59 -13.56 0.42 -5.17
CA GLU A 59 -14.03 -0.68 -5.99
C GLU A 59 -14.56 -1.82 -5.11
N LYS A 60 -15.50 -2.59 -5.66
CA LYS A 60 -16.11 -3.76 -4.99
C LYS A 60 -15.17 -4.96 -4.90
N ASP A 61 -13.95 -4.84 -5.41
CA ASP A 61 -12.99 -5.93 -5.49
C ASP A 61 -12.26 -6.17 -4.16
N ASN A 62 -11.83 -7.42 -3.97
CA ASN A 62 -11.04 -7.85 -2.82
C ASN A 62 -9.58 -7.35 -2.90
N ILE A 63 -9.11 -7.01 -4.10
CA ILE A 63 -7.80 -6.42 -4.35
C ILE A 63 -8.03 -5.02 -4.90
N ILE A 64 -7.53 -4.01 -4.18
CA ILE A 64 -7.73 -2.60 -4.50
C ILE A 64 -6.42 -1.99 -5.00
N GLY A 65 -6.47 -1.38 -6.18
CA GLY A 65 -5.35 -0.60 -6.73
C GLY A 65 -5.13 0.71 -5.97
N LEU A 66 -3.89 0.97 -5.58
CA LEU A 66 -3.48 2.23 -4.99
C LEU A 66 -3.20 3.29 -6.07
N SER A 67 -3.67 4.50 -5.81
CA SER A 67 -3.38 5.70 -6.61
C SER A 67 -2.34 6.61 -5.94
N SER A 68 -2.18 6.53 -4.62
CA SER A 68 -1.07 7.15 -3.89
C SER A 68 -0.73 6.34 -2.64
N PHE A 69 0.53 6.46 -2.21
CA PHE A 69 1.02 5.83 -0.99
C PHE A 69 2.07 6.72 -0.31
N LYS A 70 1.89 6.99 0.98
CA LYS A 70 2.87 7.68 1.82
C LYS A 70 3.08 6.91 3.12
N ASN A 71 4.33 6.57 3.43
CA ASN A 71 4.69 6.07 4.74
C ASN A 71 5.00 7.24 5.67
N LYS A 72 4.22 7.36 6.75
CA LYS A 72 4.33 8.43 7.75
C LYS A 72 5.34 8.10 8.86
N SER A 73 5.77 6.85 8.97
CA SER A 73 6.81 6.42 9.91
C SER A 73 8.22 6.74 9.41
N LEU A 74 8.42 6.85 8.10
CA LEU A 74 9.72 7.24 7.54
C LEU A 74 10.00 8.71 7.86
N LYS A 75 10.98 8.95 8.74
CA LYS A 75 11.47 10.30 9.06
C LYS A 75 12.03 10.94 7.79
N LYS A 76 11.69 12.21 7.55
CA LYS A 76 12.45 13.08 6.64
C LYS A 76 13.71 13.56 7.34
#